data_AF-A0A871BIU8-F1
#
_entry.id   AF-A0A871BIU8-F1
#
_cell.length_a   1.000
_cell.length_b   1.000
_cell.length_c   1.000
_cell.angle_alpha   90.00
_cell.angle_beta   90.00
_cell.angle_gamma   90.00
#
_symmetry.space_group_name_H-M   'P 1'
#
loop_
_entity.id
_entity.type
_entity.pdbx_description
1 polymer ?
#
loop_
_entity_poly.entity_id
_entity_poly.type
_entity_poly.pdbx_seq_one_letter_code
_entity_poly.pdbx_strand_id
1 'polypeptide(L)' 'MDRTDFFLGLIAVLLAAQVYETGDGHTPIFIVLPVMAILYLGPVYLVGAVLIENVVDS' A
#
# COMPACT_ATOMS: atom_id res chain seq x y z
N MET A 1 3.71 7.82 12.78
CA MET A 1 2.50 7.83 11.93
C MET A 1 1.34 7.46 12.81
N ASP A 2 0.24 8.23 12.78
CA ASP A 2 -0.89 7.90 13.65
C ASP A 2 -1.41 6.50 13.34
N ARG A 3 -1.84 5.78 14.38
CA ARG A 3 -2.28 4.39 14.28
C ARG A 3 -3.36 4.22 13.20
N THR A 4 -4.24 5.20 13.06
CA THR A 4 -5.29 5.25 12.05
C THR A 4 -4.72 5.27 10.64
N ASP A 5 -3.69 6.09 10.37
CA ASP A 5 -3.07 6.20 9.05
C ASP A 5 -2.35 4.91 8.66
N PHE A 6 -1.72 4.24 9.62
CA PHE A 6 -1.14 2.91 9.41
C PHE A 6 -2.20 1.88 9.01
N PHE A 7 -3.32 1.83 9.73
CA PHE A 7 -4.41 0.92 9.40
C PHE A 7 -5.05 1.24 8.05
N LEU A 8 -5.25 2.52 7.73
CA LEU A 8 -5.76 2.94 6.42
C LEU A 8 -4.80 2.57 5.29
N GLY A 9 -3.50 2.74 5.50
CA GLY A 9 -2.48 2.32 4.54
C GLY A 9 -2.49 0.81 4.30
N LEU A 10 -2.63 -0.01 5.37
CA LEU A 10 -2.80 -1.45 5.24
C LEU A 10 -4.08 -1.82 4.47
N ILE A 11 -5.21 -1.18 4.80
CA ILE A 11 -6.47 -1.40 4.09
C ILE A 11 -6.30 -1.07 2.60
N ALA A 12 -5.65 0.04 2.26
CA ALA A 12 -5.40 0.43 0.87
C ALA A 12 -4.54 -0.60 0.12
N VAL A 13 -3.50 -1.14 0.76
CA VAL A 13 -2.66 -2.21 0.18
C VAL A 13 -3.47 -3.49 -0.05
N LEU A 14 -4.29 -3.89 0.92
CA LEU A 14 -5.14 -5.07 0.80
C LEU A 14 -6.21 -4.90 -0.28
N LEU A 15 -6.82 -3.72 -0.40
CA LEU A 15 -7.76 -3.40 -1.47
C LEU A 15 -7.07 -3.43 -2.84
N ALA A 16 -5.87 -2.88 -2.95
CA ALA A 16 -5.08 -2.97 -4.18
C ALA A 16 -4.78 -4.42 -4.56
N ALA A 17 -4.46 -5.28 -3.58
CA ALA A 17 -4.23 -6.71 -3.82
C ALA A 17 -5.49 -7.40 -4.38
N GLN A 18 -6.66 -7.07 -3.82
CA GLN A 18 -7.93 -7.59 -4.34
C GLN A 18 -8.19 -7.13 -5.77
N VAL A 19 -7.97 -5.85 -6.08
CA VAL A 19 -8.15 -5.33 -7.46
C VAL A 19 -7.18 -6.00 -8.43
N TYR A 20 -5.94 -6.27 -8.00
CA TYR A 20 -4.96 -6.97 -8.83
C TYR A 20 -5.37 -8.42 -9.13
N GLU A 21 -5.79 -9.18 -8.11
CA GLU A 21 -6.19 -10.59 -8.26
C GLU A 21 -7.50 -10.75 -9.03
N THR A 22 -8.45 -9.83 -8.83
CA THR A 22 -9.75 -9.86 -9.53
C THR A 22 -9.71 -9.25 -10.92
N GLY A 23 -8.58 -8.64 -11.29
CA GLY A 23 -8.37 -8.04 -12.60
C GLY A 23 -8.39 -9.12 -13.69
N ASP A 24 -9.44 -9.13 -14.50
CA ASP A 24 -9.36 -9.81 -15.79
C ASP A 24 -8.41 -9.00 -16.69
N GLY A 25 -7.73 -9.64 -17.64
CA GLY A 25 -6.75 -8.98 -18.53
C GLY A 25 -7.30 -7.82 -19.38
N HIS A 26 -8.58 -7.45 -19.22
CA HIS A 26 -9.22 -6.29 -19.81
C HIS A 26 -9.30 -5.08 -18.85
N THR A 27 -8.81 -5.22 -17.62
CA THR A 27 -8.73 -4.13 -16.66
C THR A 27 -7.90 -2.99 -17.24
N PRO A 28 -8.43 -1.76 -17.34
CA PRO A 28 -7.73 -0.66 -17.95
C PRO A 28 -6.39 -0.35 -17.27
N ILE A 29 -5.38 -0.04 -18.09
CA ILE A 29 -4.02 0.20 -17.60
C ILE A 29 -3.91 1.36 -16.60
N PHE A 30 -4.81 2.34 -16.69
CA PHE A 30 -4.87 3.47 -15.73
C PHE A 30 -5.34 3.05 -14.33
N ILE A 31 -5.92 1.85 -14.18
CA ILE A 31 -6.26 1.24 -12.89
C ILE A 31 -5.11 0.32 -12.45
N VAL A 32 -4.59 -0.49 -13.37
CA VAL A 32 -3.53 -1.47 -13.07
C VAL A 32 -2.24 -0.80 -12.60
N LEU A 33 -1.81 0.28 -13.25
CA LEU A 33 -0.57 0.97 -12.89
C LEU A 33 -0.58 1.53 -11.46
N PRO A 34 -1.60 2.29 -11.01
CA PRO A 34 -1.70 2.72 -9.61
C PRO A 34 -1.78 1.55 -8.62
N VAL A 35 -2.54 0.50 -8.94
CA VAL A 35 -2.66 -0.70 -8.10
C VAL A 35 -1.30 -1.36 -7.89
N MET A 36 -0.53 -1.53 -8.97
CA MET A 36 0.84 -2.04 -8.90
C MET A 36 1.74 -1.11 -8.08
N ALA A 37 1.66 0.21 -8.28
CA ALA A 37 2.44 1.14 -7.49
C ALA A 37 2.14 1.01 -5.98
N ILE A 38 0.88 0.88 -5.60
CA ILE A 38 0.47 0.67 -4.20
C ILE A 38 1.00 -0.67 -3.66
N LEU A 39 0.91 -1.74 -4.44
CA LEU A 39 1.36 -3.07 -4.01
C LEU A 39 2.88 -3.15 -3.80
N TYR A 40 3.67 -2.49 -4.65
CA TYR A 40 5.13 -2.54 -4.55
C TYR A 40 5.69 -1.47 -3.61
N LEU A 41 5.14 -0.25 -3.63
CA LEU A 41 5.66 0.88 -2.83
C LEU A 41 4.99 0.99 -1.45
N GLY A 42 3.72 0.63 -1.33
CA GLY A 42 2.94 0.75 -0.10
C GLY A 42 3.56 -0.01 1.07
N PRO A 43 3.89 -1.31 0.96
CA PRO A 43 4.55 -2.05 2.02
C PRO A 43 5.90 -1.46 2.42
N VAL A 44 6.70 -1.02 1.44
CA VAL A 44 8.01 -0.39 1.69
C VAL A 44 7.84 0.91 2.46
N TYR A 45 6.88 1.74 2.07
CA TYR A 45 6.56 2.97 2.77
C TYR A 45 6.09 2.72 4.21
N LEU A 46 5.18 1.77 4.42
CA LEU A 46 4.67 1.44 5.76
C LEU A 46 5.77 0.92 6.68
N VAL A 47 6.63 0.01 6.20
CA VAL A 47 7.77 -0.50 6.97
C VAL A 47 8.76 0.63 7.26
N GLY A 48 9.11 1.44 6.27
CA GLY A 48 10.01 2.58 6.43
C GLY A 48 9.50 3.59 7.44
N ALA A 49 8.21 3.94 7.39
CA ALA A 49 7.58 4.87 8.32
C ALA A 49 7.64 4.35 9.76
N VAL A 50 7.32 3.07 9.97
CA VAL A 50 7.39 2.44 11.30
C VAL A 50 8.84 2.42 11.82
N LEU A 51 9.81 2.07 10.98
CA LEU A 51 11.21 2.03 11.39
C LEU A 51 11.74 3.42 11.76
N ILE A 52 11.45 4.44 10.95
CA ILE A 52 11.88 5.82 11.22
C ILE A 52 11.26 6.32 12.53
N GLU A 53 9.97 6.09 12.75
CA GLU A 53 9.31 6.48 13.99
C GLU A 53 9.97 5.85 15.21
N ASN A 54 10.22 4.54 15.18
CA ASN A 54 10.89 3.86 16.29
C ASN A 54 12.36 4.30 16.47
N VAL A 55 13.07 4.67 15.41
CA VAL A 55 14.49 5.11 15.49
C VAL A 55 14.61 6.56 15.95
N VAL A 56 13.71 7.44 15.52
CA VAL A 56 13.74 8.88 15.87
C VAL A 56 13.23 9.12 17.29
N ASP A 57 12.25 8.33 17.75
CA ASP A 57 11.70 8.43 19.11
C ASP A 57 12.47 7.57 20.15
N SER A 58 13.62 6.98 19.77
CA SER A 58 14.51 6.21 20.66
C SER A 58 15.56 7.07 21.37
#